data_AF-A0A2E2YQE0-F1
#
_entry.id   AF-A0A2E2YQE0-F1
#
_cell.length_a   1.000
_cell.length_b   1.000
_cell.length_c   1.000
_cell.angle_alpha   90.00
_cell.angle_beta   90.00
_cell.angle_gamma   90.00
#
_symmetry.space_group_name_H-M   'P 1'
#
loop_
_entity.id
_entity.type
_entity.pdbx_description
1 polymer ?
#
loop_
_entity_poly.entity_id
_entity_poly.type
_entity_poly.pdbx_seq_one_letter_code
_entity_poly.pdbx_strand_id
1 'polypeptide(L)'
;MNELQFSVSPLEDSSFGAVVTDVKLSEIDDETFQALYTQWLEYALLIFPGQHLTNAEQIIFAKRFGDLEFDLAPITNVDKDGNVHFDPTEDRV
;
A
#
# COMPACT_ATOMS: atom_id res chain seq x y z
N MET A 1 -12.05 22.16 12.98
CA MET A 1 -11.01 21.11 12.96
C MET A 1 -11.75 19.86 12.49
N ASN A 2 -11.52 19.41 11.26
CA ASN A 2 -12.07 18.13 10.83
C ASN A 2 -11.31 17.06 11.61
N GLU A 3 -12.03 16.26 12.40
CA GLU A 3 -11.47 15.05 12.98
C GLU A 3 -11.13 14.12 11.82
N LEU A 4 -9.88 13.66 11.77
CA LEU A 4 -9.48 12.62 10.84
C LEU A 4 -10.27 11.36 11.19
N GLN A 5 -10.87 10.71 10.18
CA GLN A 5 -11.63 9.47 10.36
C GLN A 5 -10.74 8.26 10.71
N PHE A 6 -9.44 8.47 10.90
CA PHE A 6 -8.43 7.45 11.15
C PHE A 6 -7.31 8.00 12.03
N SER A 7 -6.58 7.12 12.70
CA SER A 7 -5.44 7.48 13.54
C SER A 7 -4.14 7.37 12.76
N VAL A 8 -3.18 8.28 13.01
CA VAL A 8 -1.86 8.28 12.36
C VAL A 8 -0.77 8.29 13.42
N SER A 9 0.12 7.30 13.38
CA SER A 9 1.28 7.19 14.28
C SER A 9 2.57 7.16 13.46
N PRO A 10 3.41 8.20 13.52
CA PRO A 10 4.72 8.19 12.85
C PRO A 10 5.58 7.01 13.30
N LEU A 11 6.45 6.52 12.42
CA LEU A 11 7.42 5.49 12.80
C LEU A 11 8.44 6.06 13.78
N GLU A 12 8.71 5.32 14.86
CA GLU A 12 9.74 5.70 15.84
C GLU A 12 11.13 5.72 15.17
N ASP A 13 11.98 6.66 15.60
CA ASP A 13 13.35 6.86 15.10
C ASP A 13 13.47 7.09 13.58
N SER A 14 12.39 7.51 12.92
CA SER A 14 12.37 7.81 11.49
C SER A 14 11.77 9.20 11.21
N SER A 15 12.32 9.89 10.20
CA SER A 15 11.74 11.14 9.69
C SER A 15 10.69 10.92 8.58
N PHE A 16 10.40 9.66 8.25
CA PHE A 16 9.42 9.28 7.24
C PHE A 16 8.64 8.04 7.71
N GLY A 17 7.46 7.84 7.15
CA GLY A 17 6.60 6.71 7.42
C GLY A 17 5.65 6.92 8.60
N ALA A 18 4.42 6.44 8.44
CA ALA A 18 3.44 6.36 9.51
C ALA A 18 2.57 5.11 9.41
N VAL A 19 2.14 4.59 10.56
CA VAL A 19 1.11 3.56 10.68
C VAL A 19 -0.25 4.25 10.76
N VAL A 20 -1.19 3.83 9.93
CA VAL A 20 -2.57 4.34 9.90
C VAL A 20 -3.54 3.26 10.35
N THR A 21 -4.32 3.52 11.38
CA THR A 21 -5.31 2.60 11.95
C THR A 21 -6.72 3.18 11.90
N ASP A 22 -7.71 2.36 12.26
CA ASP A 22 -9.12 2.76 12.31
C ASP A 22 -9.71 3.14 10.94
N VAL A 23 -9.11 2.60 9.87
CA VAL A 23 -9.56 2.78 8.48
C VAL A 23 -9.77 1.43 7.80
N LYS A 24 -10.83 1.33 6.98
CA LYS A 24 -11.08 0.20 6.09
C LYS A 24 -10.95 0.67 4.64
N LEU A 25 -9.84 0.33 3.99
CA LEU A 25 -9.48 0.91 2.68
C LEU A 25 -10.50 0.62 1.57
N SER A 26 -11.24 -0.49 1.67
CA SER A 26 -12.28 -0.86 0.70
C SER A 26 -13.53 0.04 0.78
N GLU A 27 -13.69 0.83 1.84
CA GLU A 27 -14.91 1.60 2.13
C GLU A 27 -14.67 3.11 2.23
N ILE A 28 -13.45 3.58 1.96
CA ILE A 28 -13.14 5.01 2.06
C ILE A 28 -13.81 5.81 0.93
N ASP A 29 -14.37 6.95 1.32
CA ASP A 29 -14.87 7.97 0.40
C ASP A 29 -13.74 8.91 -0.06
N ASP A 30 -14.11 9.87 -0.89
CA ASP A 30 -13.16 10.82 -1.47
C ASP A 30 -12.57 11.77 -0.41
N GLU A 31 -13.37 12.18 0.59
CA GLU A 31 -12.88 13.03 1.68
C GLU A 31 -11.82 12.31 2.51
N THR A 32 -12.08 11.07 2.90
CA THR A 32 -11.14 10.22 3.65
C THR A 32 -9.89 9.95 2.82
N PHE A 33 -10.04 9.69 1.51
CA PHE A 33 -8.88 9.51 0.64
C PHE A 33 -8.02 10.77 0.54
N GLN A 34 -8.61 11.97 0.41
CA GLN A 34 -7.83 13.22 0.36
C GLN A 34 -7.07 13.47 1.67
N ALA A 35 -7.67 13.13 2.81
CA ALA A 35 -6.99 13.18 4.10
C ALA A 35 -5.80 12.19 4.13
N LEU A 36 -5.99 10.94 3.70
CA LEU A 36 -4.90 9.96 3.59
C LEU A 36 -3.80 10.43 2.64
N TYR A 37 -4.17 11.02 1.50
CA TYR A 37 -3.23 11.52 0.52
C TYR A 37 -2.36 12.64 1.10
N THR A 38 -2.93 13.53 1.92
CA THR A 38 -2.18 14.56 2.64
C THR A 38 -1.15 13.94 3.60
N GLN A 39 -1.56 12.92 4.37
CA GLN A 39 -0.63 12.19 5.24
C GLN A 39 0.44 11.46 4.44
N TRP A 40 0.12 10.94 3.25
CA TRP A 40 1.09 10.30 2.37
C TRP A 40 2.13 11.29 1.85
N LEU A 41 1.74 12.52 1.50
CA LEU A 41 2.67 13.56 1.09
C LEU A 41 3.61 13.99 2.24
N GLU A 42 3.11 14.02 3.48
CA GLU A 42 3.92 14.35 4.67
C GLU A 42 4.90 13.24 5.03
N TYR A 43 4.42 11.99 5.10
CA TYR A 43 5.20 10.86 5.61
C TYR A 43 5.86 10.01 4.53
N ALA A 44 5.57 10.22 3.25
CA ALA A 44 6.04 9.46 2.08
C ALA A 44 5.70 7.95 2.05
N LEU A 45 5.39 7.34 3.19
CA LEU A 45 5.02 5.94 3.38
C LEU A 45 3.89 5.85 4.40
N LEU A 46 2.82 5.12 4.05
CA LEU A 46 1.74 4.78 4.97
C LEU A 46 1.61 3.26 5.09
N ILE A 47 1.50 2.77 6.32
CA ILE A 47 1.34 1.34 6.62
C ILE A 47 -0.05 1.12 7.18
N PHE A 48 -0.82 0.25 6.52
CA PHE A 48 -2.20 -0.08 6.90
C PHE A 48 -2.28 -1.53 7.40
N PRO A 49 -2.14 -1.78 8.72
CA PRO A 49 -2.21 -3.13 9.25
C PRO A 49 -3.63 -3.71 9.13
N GLY A 50 -3.73 -5.05 9.03
CA GLY A 50 -5.00 -5.77 9.09
C GLY A 50 -5.92 -5.61 7.87
N GLN A 51 -5.40 -5.12 6.73
CA GLN A 51 -6.17 -5.03 5.50
C GLN A 51 -6.17 -6.38 4.77
N HIS A 52 -7.35 -6.92 4.49
CA HIS A 52 -7.54 -8.18 3.77
C HIS A 52 -8.26 -7.94 2.44
N LEU A 53 -7.71 -7.05 1.62
CA LEU A 53 -8.32 -6.63 0.36
C LEU A 53 -8.29 -7.74 -0.68
N THR A 54 -9.42 -7.97 -1.33
CA THR A 54 -9.49 -8.72 -2.59
C THR A 54 -8.72 -7.99 -3.69
N ASN A 55 -8.37 -8.72 -4.76
CA ASN A 55 -7.73 -8.14 -5.95
C ASN A 55 -8.50 -6.94 -6.52
N ALA A 56 -9.83 -7.03 -6.56
CA ALA A 56 -10.66 -5.93 -7.04
C ALA A 56 -10.59 -4.71 -6.13
N GLU A 57 -10.63 -4.90 -4.81
CA GLU A 57 -10.50 -3.81 -3.84
C GLU A 57 -9.11 -3.16 -3.87
N GLN A 58 -8.04 -3.95 -4.06
CA GLN A 58 -6.69 -3.42 -4.25
C GLN A 58 -6.61 -2.51 -5.48
N ILE A 59 -7.15 -2.97 -6.62
CA ILE A 59 -7.17 -2.19 -7.87
C ILE A 59 -7.97 -0.90 -7.69
N ILE A 60 -9.13 -0.97 -7.06
CA ILE A 60 -9.98 0.21 -6.80
C ILE A 60 -9.24 1.24 -5.94
N PHE A 61 -8.59 0.80 -4.85
CA PHE A 61 -7.82 1.69 -4.00
C PHE A 61 -6.60 2.27 -4.73
N ALA A 62 -5.85 1.44 -5.45
CA ALA A 62 -4.64 1.86 -6.18
C ALA A 62 -4.94 2.91 -7.26
N LYS A 63 -6.08 2.77 -7.98
CA LYS A 63 -6.51 3.74 -8.99
C LYS A 63 -6.79 5.15 -8.45
N ARG A 64 -6.97 5.29 -7.12
CA ARG A 64 -7.10 6.62 -6.50
C ARG A 64 -5.79 7.43 -6.56
N PHE A 65 -4.64 6.78 -6.79
CA PHE A 65 -3.33 7.42 -6.93
C PHE A 65 -2.97 7.75 -8.40
N GLY A 66 -3.80 7.37 -9.37
CA GLY A 66 -3.57 7.61 -10.80
C GLY A 66 -3.78 6.36 -11.65
N ASP A 67 -3.37 6.44 -12.91
CA ASP A 67 -3.46 5.31 -13.83
C ASP A 67 -2.46 4.21 -13.45
N LEU A 68 -2.91 2.96 -13.47
CA LEU A 68 -2.06 1.80 -13.22
C LEU A 68 -1.32 1.40 -14.50
N GLU A 69 -0.01 1.13 -14.39
CA GLU A 69 0.77 0.58 -15.49
C GLU A 69 0.36 -0.89 -15.79
N PHE A 70 0.05 -1.65 -14.73
CA PHE A 70 -0.50 -3.00 -14.78
C PHE A 70 -1.53 -3.15 -13.65
N ASP A 71 -2.63 -3.87 -13.87
CA ASP A 71 -3.68 -4.03 -12.85
C ASP A 71 -3.17 -4.76 -11.59
N LEU A 72 -2.47 -5.89 -11.77
CA LEU A 72 -1.79 -6.63 -10.71
C LEU A 72 -0.58 -7.37 -11.28
N ALA A 73 0.57 -7.27 -10.61
CA ALA A 73 1.74 -8.07 -10.90
C ALA A 73 2.20 -8.75 -9.60
N PRO A 74 2.24 -10.10 -9.55
CA PRO A 74 2.81 -10.77 -8.40
C PRO A 74 4.32 -10.49 -8.36
N ILE A 75 4.82 -10.00 -7.23
CA ILE A 75 6.27 -9.95 -6.98
C ILE A 75 6.63 -11.31 -6.38
N THR A 76 7.06 -12.21 -7.23
CA THR A 76 7.39 -13.59 -6.87
C THR A 76 8.67 -13.99 -7.59
N ASN A 77 9.48 -14.80 -6.94
CA ASN A 77 10.61 -15.45 -7.59
C ASN A 77 10.17 -16.66 -8.41
N VAL A 78 8.86 -16.88 -8.58
CA VAL A 78 8.29 -18.01 -9.29
C VAL A 78 7.59 -17.53 -10.55
N ASP A 79 7.98 -18.06 -11.70
CA ASP A 79 7.34 -17.74 -12.97
C ASP A 79 5.89 -18.26 -13.04
N LYS A 80 5.18 -17.88 -14.11
CA LYS A 80 3.80 -18.31 -14.37
C LYS A 80 3.62 -19.83 -14.47
N ASP A 81 4.70 -20.56 -14.74
CA ASP A 81 4.72 -22.02 -14.90
C ASP A 81 5.10 -22.72 -13.58
N GLY A 82 5.33 -21.97 -12.50
CA GLY A 82 5.62 -22.49 -11.17
C GLY A 82 7.11 -22.73 -10.90
N ASN A 83 8.01 -22.32 -11.79
CA ASN A 83 9.46 -22.52 -11.61
C ASN A 83 10.07 -21.32 -10.89
N VAL A 84 10.99 -21.60 -9.96
CA VAL A 84 11.78 -20.55 -9.33
C VAL A 84 12.75 -19.97 -10.36
N HIS A 85 12.70 -18.66 -10.58
CA HIS A 85 13.76 -17.89 -11.19
C HIS A 85 15.02 -18.06 -10.34
N PHE A 86 15.94 -18.86 -10.85
CA PHE A 86 17.26 -19.12 -10.27
C PHE A 86 18.30 -18.83 -11.34
N ASP A 87 19.14 -17.84 -11.10
CA ASP A 87 20.31 -17.56 -11.94
C ASP A 87 21.58 -17.89 -11.13
N PRO A 88 22.32 -18.97 -11.46
CA PRO A 88 23.51 -19.36 -10.72
C PRO A 88 24.66 -18.33 -10.79
N THR A 89 24.57 -17.30 -11.63
CA THR A 89 25.54 -16.20 -11.69
C THR A 89 25.16 -15.01 -10.79
N GLU A 90 23.88 -14.87 -10.43
CA GLU A 90 23.37 -13.77 -9.61
C GLU A 90 22.99 -14.24 -8.19
N ASP A 91 22.56 -15.48 -8.03
CA ASP A 91 22.13 -16.07 -6.77
C ASP A 91 23.28 -16.77 -6.03
N ARG A 92 23.75 -16.17 -4.94
CA ARG A 92 24.79 -16.77 -4.07
C ARG A 92 24.14 -17.67 -3.02
N VAL A 93 24.53 -18.95 -3.02
CA VAL A 93 24.22 -19.95 -1.98
C VAL A 93 25.03 -19.76 -0.71
#